data_AF-A0A286GAC4-F1
#
_entry.id   AF-A0A286GAC4-F1
#
_cell.length_a   1.000
_cell.length_b   1.000
_cell.length_c   1.000
_cell.angle_alpha   90.00
_cell.angle_beta   90.00
_cell.angle_gamma   90.00
#
_symmetry.space_group_name_H-M   'P 1'
#
loop_
_entity.id
_entity.type
_entity.pdbx_description
1 polymer ?
#
loop_
_entity_poly.entity_id
_entity_poly.type
_entity_poly.pdbx_seq_one_letter_code
_entity_poly.pdbx_strand_id
1 'polypeptide(L)'
;MTDASPAAAPPRRRLAMPAMRAWHAVIAGGFLVAWLTGDSDALYIPHQVAGYAVLGAVVLRLVAGLVATKAPWRLPRPSLAAARAWLATGRGRNPLFAWFAVALLVTVGVAAASGMAAHWIVWLEDLHEGASTVSLWVVLGHIAFILFLFGGRRVVAALWRRIAAAVRPSIAEETAR
;
A
#
# COMPACT_ATOMS: atom_id res chain seq x y z
N MET A 1 19.76 8.62 40.89
CA MET A 1 19.87 8.18 39.48
C MET A 1 18.68 7.26 39.23
N THR A 2 17.52 7.83 38.91
CA THR A 2 16.26 7.09 38.78
C THR A 2 16.07 6.66 37.34
N ASP A 3 16.12 5.35 37.13
CA ASP A 3 15.88 4.67 35.87
C ASP A 3 14.39 4.78 35.54
N ALA A 4 14.03 5.74 34.69
CA ALA A 4 12.65 5.88 34.21
C ALA A 4 12.39 4.80 33.15
N SER A 5 11.90 3.64 33.61
CA SER A 5 11.38 2.59 32.74
C SER A 5 10.33 3.18 31.77
N PRO A 6 10.44 2.95 30.44
CA PRO A 6 9.52 3.56 29.48
C PRO A 6 8.11 3.00 29.71
N ALA A 7 7.22 3.86 30.23
CA ALA A 7 5.83 3.52 30.48
C ALA A 7 5.20 2.86 29.24
N ALA A 8 4.67 1.65 29.42
CA ALA A 8 4.07 0.87 28.34
C ALA A 8 2.96 1.68 27.67
N ALA A 9 3.09 1.94 26.36
CA ALA A 9 2.10 2.70 25.61
C ALA A 9 0.69 2.08 25.77
N PRO A 10 -0.37 2.91 25.93
CA PRO A 10 -1.71 2.42 26.18
C PRO A 10 -2.18 1.46 25.09
N PRO A 11 -2.97 0.42 25.42
CA PRO A 11 -3.27 -0.72 24.54
C PRO A 11 -3.79 -0.33 23.15
N ARG A 12 -4.58 0.76 23.04
CA ARG A 12 -5.07 1.29 21.76
C ARG A 12 -3.96 1.70 20.77
N ARG A 13 -2.79 2.16 21.26
CA ARG A 13 -1.65 2.50 20.39
C ARG A 13 -0.95 1.25 19.84
N ARG A 14 -0.96 0.14 20.59
CA ARG A 14 -0.29 -1.11 20.17
C ARG A 14 -1.03 -1.80 19.03
N LEU A 15 -2.36 -1.69 18.98
CA LEU A 15 -3.18 -2.36 17.96
C LEU A 15 -3.34 -1.57 16.65
N ALA A 16 -2.97 -0.28 16.61
CA ALA A 16 -3.24 0.57 15.46
C ALA A 16 -2.56 0.11 14.16
N MET A 17 -1.29 -0.31 14.24
CA MET A 17 -0.53 -0.83 13.08
C MET A 17 -0.97 -2.23 12.68
N PRO A 18 -1.11 -3.21 13.61
CA PRO A 18 -1.71 -4.51 13.30
C PRO A 18 -3.08 -4.41 12.63
N ALA A 19 -3.97 -3.56 13.15
CA ALA A 19 -5.29 -3.36 12.58
C ALA A 19 -5.23 -2.75 11.16
N MET A 20 -4.31 -1.80 10.92
CA MET A 20 -4.09 -1.25 9.57
C MET A 20 -3.57 -2.32 8.59
N ARG A 21 -2.71 -3.24 9.05
CA ARG A 21 -2.24 -4.36 8.23
C ARG A 21 -3.35 -5.35 7.93
N ALA A 22 -4.20 -5.66 8.91
CA ALA A 22 -5.36 -6.51 8.70
C ALA A 22 -6.33 -5.88 7.69
N TRP A 23 -6.63 -4.58 7.82
CA TRP A 23 -7.41 -3.84 6.84
C TRP A 23 -6.79 -3.90 5.43
N HIS A 24 -5.48 -3.70 5.33
CA HIS A 24 -4.77 -3.80 4.06
C HIS A 24 -4.83 -5.22 3.47
N ALA A 25 -4.74 -6.26 4.30
CA ALA A 25 -4.85 -7.64 3.86
C ALA A 25 -6.25 -7.94 3.31
N VAL A 26 -7.30 -7.42 3.96
CA VAL A 26 -8.69 -7.54 3.48
C VAL A 26 -8.86 -6.86 2.12
N ILE A 27 -8.43 -5.60 1.98
CA ILE A 27 -8.63 -4.89 0.71
C ILE A 27 -7.79 -5.50 -0.42
N ALA A 28 -6.54 -5.88 -0.16
CA ALA A 28 -5.66 -6.47 -1.18
C ALA A 28 -6.10 -7.88 -1.57
N GLY A 29 -6.43 -8.72 -0.59
CA GLY A 29 -6.92 -10.08 -0.83
C GLY A 29 -8.29 -10.09 -1.51
N GLY A 30 -9.22 -9.26 -1.03
CA GLY A 30 -10.54 -9.11 -1.65
C GLY A 30 -10.44 -8.60 -3.08
N PHE A 31 -9.59 -7.61 -3.35
CA PHE A 31 -9.36 -7.11 -4.71
C PHE A 31 -8.80 -8.21 -5.63
N LEU A 32 -7.81 -8.97 -5.16
CA LEU A 32 -7.22 -10.06 -5.94
C LEU A 32 -8.26 -11.14 -6.28
N VAL A 33 -9.07 -11.55 -5.31
CA VAL A 33 -10.14 -12.53 -5.54
C VAL A 33 -11.17 -11.98 -6.52
N ALA A 34 -11.65 -10.75 -6.33
CA ALA A 34 -12.60 -10.13 -7.24
C ALA A 34 -12.06 -10.06 -8.67
N TRP A 35 -10.79 -9.66 -8.85
CA TRP A 35 -10.18 -9.60 -10.17
C TRP A 35 -10.05 -10.98 -10.83
N LEU A 36 -9.57 -12.00 -10.09
CA LEU A 36 -9.41 -13.36 -10.64
C LEU A 36 -10.73 -14.06 -11.00
N THR A 37 -11.85 -13.58 -10.46
CA THR A 37 -13.16 -14.20 -10.62
C THR A 37 -14.13 -13.39 -11.48
N GLY A 38 -13.73 -12.17 -11.90
CA GLY A 38 -14.62 -11.21 -12.56
C GLY A 38 -15.10 -11.62 -13.94
N ASP A 39 -14.29 -12.37 -14.70
CA ASP A 39 -14.63 -12.77 -16.07
C ASP A 39 -15.36 -14.12 -16.14
N SER A 40 -15.77 -14.69 -15.00
CA SER A 40 -16.33 -16.04 -14.92
C SER A 40 -17.74 -16.06 -14.33
N ASP A 41 -18.71 -16.47 -15.15
CA ASP A 41 -20.09 -16.70 -14.70
C ASP A 41 -20.16 -17.73 -13.56
N ALA A 42 -19.32 -18.77 -13.62
CA ALA A 42 -19.26 -19.82 -12.60
C ALA A 42 -18.69 -19.32 -11.26
N LEU A 43 -17.89 -18.24 -11.27
CA LEU A 43 -17.26 -17.64 -10.08
C LEU A 43 -17.86 -16.27 -9.74
N TYR A 44 -19.06 -15.98 -10.24
CA TYR A 44 -19.78 -14.74 -9.99
C TYR A 44 -20.01 -14.46 -8.50
N ILE A 45 -20.39 -15.47 -7.71
CA ILE A 45 -20.62 -15.30 -6.26
C ILE A 45 -19.32 -14.90 -5.54
N PRO A 46 -18.18 -15.62 -5.70
CA PRO A 46 -16.89 -15.19 -5.19
C PRO A 46 -16.51 -13.75 -5.58
N HIS A 47 -16.71 -13.37 -6.85
CA HIS A 47 -16.45 -12.01 -7.33
C HIS A 47 -17.26 -10.97 -6.54
N GLN A 48 -18.57 -11.20 -6.43
CA GLN A 48 -19.49 -10.28 -5.77
C GLN A 48 -19.19 -10.15 -4.27
N VAL A 49 -18.99 -11.28 -3.56
CA VAL A 49 -18.67 -11.29 -2.13
C VAL A 49 -17.34 -10.56 -1.87
N ALA A 50 -16.33 -10.82 -2.69
CA ALA A 50 -15.03 -10.15 -2.57
C ALA A 50 -15.14 -8.64 -2.85
N GLY A 51 -15.92 -8.24 -3.86
CA GLY A 51 -16.22 -6.84 -4.17
C GLY A 51 -16.90 -6.12 -2.99
N TYR A 52 -17.86 -6.76 -2.33
CA TYR A 52 -18.53 -6.19 -1.15
C TYR A 52 -17.59 -6.08 0.05
N ALA A 53 -16.70 -7.05 0.25
CA ALA A 53 -15.67 -6.96 1.29
C ALA A 53 -14.71 -5.79 1.05
N VAL A 54 -14.29 -5.57 -0.21
CA VAL A 54 -13.47 -4.43 -0.61
C VAL A 54 -14.22 -3.11 -0.38
N LEU A 55 -15.47 -3.00 -0.82
CA LEU A 55 -16.28 -1.79 -0.65
C LEU A 55 -16.46 -1.46 0.84
N GLY A 56 -16.81 -2.46 1.66
CA GLY A 56 -16.91 -2.31 3.11
C GLY A 56 -15.61 -1.84 3.74
N ALA A 57 -14.46 -2.39 3.31
CA ALA A 57 -13.15 -1.96 3.78
C ALA A 57 -12.83 -0.51 3.36
N VAL A 58 -13.20 -0.08 2.15
CA VAL A 58 -13.05 1.32 1.70
C VAL A 58 -13.91 2.26 2.53
N VAL A 59 -15.19 1.95 2.71
CA VAL A 59 -16.11 2.77 3.55
C VAL A 59 -15.58 2.88 4.97
N LEU A 60 -15.19 1.77 5.59
CA LEU A 60 -14.56 1.76 6.91
C LEU A 60 -13.33 2.68 6.96
N ARG A 61 -12.47 2.62 5.93
CA ARG A 61 -11.25 3.44 5.87
C ARG A 61 -11.55 4.92 5.78
N LEU A 62 -12.56 5.30 5.01
CA LEU A 62 -13.00 6.68 4.85
C LEU A 62 -13.58 7.20 6.16
N VAL A 63 -14.55 6.47 6.75
CA VAL A 63 -15.16 6.83 8.04
C VAL A 63 -14.10 6.94 9.13
N ALA A 64 -13.30 5.89 9.36
CA ALA A 64 -12.25 5.90 10.37
C ALA A 64 -11.20 6.99 10.12
N GLY A 65 -10.93 7.31 8.85
CA GLY A 65 -9.95 8.31 8.48
C GLY A 65 -10.41 9.75 8.67
N LEU A 66 -11.71 10.01 8.60
CA LEU A 66 -12.31 11.32 8.88
C LEU A 66 -12.27 11.66 10.38
N VAL A 67 -12.49 10.66 11.25
CA VAL A 67 -12.40 10.85 12.71
C VAL A 67 -10.97 10.73 13.27
N ALA A 68 -10.06 10.05 12.59
CA ALA A 68 -8.71 9.83 13.09
C ALA A 68 -7.80 11.07 12.99
N THR A 69 -7.29 11.55 14.13
CA THR A 69 -6.32 12.65 14.18
C THR A 69 -4.86 12.19 14.01
N LYS A 70 -4.58 10.90 14.24
CA LYS A 70 -3.22 10.34 14.27
C LYS A 70 -3.03 9.22 13.23
N ALA A 71 -1.78 9.05 12.80
CA ALA A 71 -1.38 7.93 11.97
C ALA A 71 -1.52 6.59 12.74
N PRO A 72 -1.74 5.46 12.05
CA PRO A 72 -1.84 5.32 10.59
C PRO A 72 -3.23 5.62 10.02
N TRP A 73 -4.24 5.83 10.88
CA TRP A 73 -5.64 5.88 10.46
C TRP A 73 -6.06 7.22 9.85
N ARG A 74 -5.38 8.33 10.12
CA ARG A 74 -5.64 9.61 9.45
C ARG A 74 -5.58 9.46 7.92
N LEU A 75 -6.48 10.13 7.19
CA LEU A 75 -6.47 10.10 5.73
C LEU A 75 -5.17 10.66 5.13
N PRO A 76 -4.70 10.08 4.01
CA PRO A 76 -3.56 10.62 3.27
C PRO A 76 -3.88 12.02 2.73
N ARG A 77 -2.92 12.93 2.83
CA ARG A 77 -3.01 14.29 2.28
C ARG A 77 -1.87 14.50 1.29
N PRO A 78 -2.05 14.18 0.00
CA PRO A 78 -1.04 14.47 -1.01
C PRO A 78 -0.82 15.98 -1.13
N SER A 79 0.43 16.39 -1.30
CA SER A 79 0.80 17.80 -1.50
C SER A 79 1.76 17.91 -2.67
N LEU A 80 1.39 18.74 -3.65
CA LEU A 80 2.24 19.05 -4.80
C LEU A 80 3.50 19.81 -4.39
N ALA A 81 3.38 20.73 -3.42
CA ALA A 81 4.51 21.46 -2.87
C ALA A 81 5.51 20.50 -2.18
N ALA A 82 5.00 19.57 -1.36
CA ALA A 82 5.84 18.55 -0.74
C ALA A 82 6.47 17.63 -1.80
N ALA A 83 5.76 17.33 -2.89
CA ALA A 83 6.29 16.52 -3.97
C ALA A 83 7.44 17.20 -4.70
N ARG A 84 7.29 18.48 -5.06
CA ARG A 84 8.34 19.30 -5.68
C ARG A 84 9.56 19.46 -4.77
N ALA A 85 9.33 19.75 -3.48
CA ALA A 85 10.41 19.87 -2.51
C ALA A 85 11.19 18.55 -2.32
N TRP A 86 10.49 17.41 -2.35
CA TRP A 86 11.13 16.11 -2.29
C TRP A 86 11.93 15.80 -3.56
N LEU A 87 11.43 16.13 -4.75
CA LEU A 87 12.19 15.96 -6.00
C LEU A 87 13.49 16.78 -6.01
N ALA A 88 13.48 17.97 -5.43
CA ALA A 88 14.65 18.83 -5.34
C ALA A 88 15.70 18.35 -4.30
N THR A 89 15.26 17.70 -3.22
CA THR A 89 16.14 17.42 -2.06
C THR A 89 16.37 15.95 -1.76
N GLY A 90 15.47 15.07 -2.20
CA GLY A 90 15.43 13.64 -1.85
C GLY A 90 15.20 13.37 -0.35
N ARG A 91 14.99 14.39 0.49
CA ARG A 91 14.95 14.26 1.95
C ARG A 91 13.52 14.10 2.47
N GLY A 92 13.37 13.35 3.55
CA GLY A 92 12.07 13.10 4.20
C GLY A 92 11.30 11.93 3.59
N ARG A 93 10.01 11.84 3.94
CA ARG A 93 9.14 10.74 3.49
C ARG A 93 8.67 10.98 2.06
N ASN A 94 8.84 9.96 1.21
CA ASN A 94 8.49 10.06 -0.21
C ASN A 94 7.00 10.46 -0.38
N PRO A 95 6.70 11.56 -1.09
CA PRO A 95 5.33 12.07 -1.31
C PRO A 95 4.44 11.05 -2.04
N LEU A 96 5.03 10.17 -2.85
CA LEU A 96 4.30 9.16 -3.61
C LEU A 96 3.50 8.21 -2.74
N PHE A 97 3.90 8.00 -1.47
CA PHE A 97 3.08 7.22 -0.53
C PHE A 97 1.68 7.80 -0.34
N ALA A 98 1.56 9.14 -0.23
CA ALA A 98 0.26 9.78 -0.05
C ALA A 98 -0.53 9.78 -1.37
N TRP A 99 0.14 9.99 -2.49
CA TRP A 99 -0.47 9.95 -3.82
C TRP A 99 -1.02 8.56 -4.17
N PHE A 100 -0.23 7.50 -4.00
CA PHE A 100 -0.70 6.13 -4.21
C PHE A 100 -1.85 5.77 -3.28
N ALA A 101 -1.81 6.19 -2.01
CA ALA A 101 -2.89 5.92 -1.08
C ALA A 101 -4.22 6.58 -1.54
N VAL A 102 -4.18 7.81 -2.05
CA VAL A 102 -5.37 8.47 -2.61
C VAL A 102 -5.79 7.81 -3.92
N ALA A 103 -4.87 7.59 -4.85
CA ALA A 103 -5.16 6.96 -6.14
C ALA A 103 -5.85 5.61 -5.95
N LEU A 104 -5.30 4.74 -5.10
CA LEU A 104 -5.88 3.44 -4.78
C LEU A 104 -7.25 3.57 -4.11
N LEU A 105 -7.41 4.46 -3.13
CA LEU A 105 -8.72 4.65 -2.48
C LEU A 105 -9.79 5.11 -3.46
N VAL A 106 -9.43 5.99 -4.40
CA VAL A 106 -10.35 6.50 -5.41
C VAL A 106 -10.67 5.42 -6.44
N THR A 107 -9.68 4.82 -7.09
CA THR A 107 -9.93 3.90 -8.21
C THR A 107 -10.55 2.59 -7.74
N VAL A 108 -10.06 2.01 -6.63
CA VAL A 108 -10.65 0.79 -6.05
C VAL A 108 -12.02 1.09 -5.46
N GLY A 109 -12.19 2.26 -4.82
CA GLY A 109 -13.47 2.69 -4.28
C GLY A 109 -14.54 2.88 -5.35
N VAL A 110 -14.20 3.56 -6.46
CA VAL A 110 -15.09 3.73 -7.61
C VAL A 110 -15.44 2.38 -8.22
N ALA A 111 -14.45 1.52 -8.48
CA ALA A 111 -14.71 0.19 -9.05
C ALA A 111 -15.64 -0.65 -8.15
N ALA A 112 -15.40 -0.70 -6.85
CA ALA A 112 -16.23 -1.49 -5.93
C ALA A 112 -17.64 -0.90 -5.76
N ALA A 113 -17.76 0.43 -5.72
CA ALA A 113 -19.04 1.11 -5.59
C ALA A 113 -19.90 0.99 -6.87
N SER A 114 -19.29 1.20 -8.05
CA SER A 114 -19.99 1.02 -9.32
C SER A 114 -20.37 -0.43 -9.57
N GLY A 115 -19.54 -1.41 -9.16
CA GLY A 115 -19.87 -2.83 -9.25
C GLY A 115 -21.09 -3.23 -8.39
N MET A 116 -21.17 -2.74 -7.15
CA MET A 116 -22.38 -2.90 -6.32
C MET A 116 -23.60 -2.24 -6.98
N ALA A 117 -23.44 -1.01 -7.49
CA ALA A 117 -24.55 -0.25 -8.05
C ALA A 117 -25.02 -0.77 -9.42
N ALA A 118 -24.14 -1.42 -10.19
CA ALA A 118 -24.46 -2.04 -11.48
C ALA A 118 -25.55 -3.11 -11.37
N HIS A 119 -25.73 -3.71 -10.18
CA HIS A 119 -26.84 -4.62 -9.92
C HIS A 119 -28.23 -3.99 -10.17
N TRP A 120 -28.35 -2.67 -9.96
CA TRP A 120 -29.60 -1.93 -10.14
C TRP A 120 -29.55 -0.99 -11.33
N ILE A 121 -28.35 -0.63 -11.79
CA ILE A 121 -28.11 0.44 -12.76
C ILE A 121 -27.16 -0.07 -13.84
N VAL A 122 -27.70 -0.68 -14.89
CA VAL A 122 -26.94 -1.40 -15.93
C VAL A 122 -25.83 -0.54 -16.56
N TRP A 123 -26.05 0.75 -16.82
CA TRP A 123 -25.02 1.61 -17.42
C TRP A 123 -23.77 1.82 -16.53
N LEU A 124 -23.83 1.46 -15.24
CA LEU A 124 -22.65 1.47 -14.37
C LEU A 124 -21.74 0.26 -14.57
N GLU A 125 -22.14 -0.74 -15.37
CA GLU A 125 -21.30 -1.87 -15.75
C GLU A 125 -20.05 -1.40 -16.51
N ASP A 126 -20.21 -0.56 -17.53
CA ASP A 126 -19.09 0.04 -18.27
C ASP A 126 -18.16 0.86 -17.36
N LEU A 127 -18.75 1.59 -16.40
CA LEU A 127 -17.96 2.33 -15.41
C LEU A 127 -17.19 1.39 -14.49
N HIS A 128 -17.79 0.28 -14.06
CA HIS A 128 -17.14 -0.75 -13.27
C HIS A 128 -15.98 -1.40 -14.03
N GLU A 129 -16.18 -1.79 -15.28
CA GLU A 129 -15.13 -2.35 -16.14
C GLU A 129 -13.97 -1.37 -16.35
N GLY A 130 -14.28 -0.11 -16.67
CA GLY A 130 -13.27 0.93 -16.84
C GLY A 130 -12.51 1.23 -15.56
N ALA A 131 -13.23 1.38 -14.44
CA ALA A 131 -12.63 1.68 -13.14
C ALA A 131 -11.81 0.50 -12.60
N SER A 132 -12.26 -0.74 -12.80
CA SER A 132 -11.55 -1.94 -12.37
C SER A 132 -10.24 -2.08 -13.16
N THR A 133 -10.26 -1.84 -14.48
CA THR A 133 -9.06 -1.82 -15.33
C THR A 133 -8.05 -0.77 -14.86
N VAL A 134 -8.50 0.47 -14.63
CA VAL A 134 -7.62 1.53 -14.10
C VAL A 134 -7.06 1.14 -12.73
N SER A 135 -7.90 0.59 -11.85
CA SER A 135 -7.49 0.20 -10.51
C SER A 135 -6.41 -0.90 -10.52
N LEU A 136 -6.49 -1.87 -11.44
CA LEU A 136 -5.48 -2.90 -11.64
C LEU A 136 -4.12 -2.27 -11.94
N TRP A 137 -4.06 -1.36 -12.92
CA TRP A 137 -2.81 -0.68 -13.28
C TRP A 137 -2.25 0.15 -12.13
N VAL A 138 -3.09 0.82 -11.34
CA VAL A 138 -2.66 1.56 -10.15
C VAL A 138 -2.12 0.61 -9.06
N VAL A 139 -2.75 -0.56 -8.86
CA VAL A 139 -2.27 -1.60 -7.93
C VAL A 139 -0.91 -2.15 -8.38
N LEU A 140 -0.74 -2.49 -9.67
CA LEU A 140 0.53 -2.94 -10.21
C LEU A 140 1.62 -1.86 -10.06
N GLY A 141 1.30 -0.60 -10.36
CA GLY A 141 2.19 0.53 -10.15
C GLY A 141 2.57 0.71 -8.67
N HIS A 142 1.63 0.53 -7.75
CA HIS A 142 1.88 0.54 -6.32
C HIS A 142 2.85 -0.57 -5.89
N ILE A 143 2.61 -1.80 -6.35
CA ILE A 143 3.49 -2.95 -6.05
C ILE A 143 4.91 -2.67 -6.59
N ALA A 144 5.04 -2.26 -7.85
CA ALA A 144 6.31 -1.93 -8.46
C ALA A 144 7.05 -0.81 -7.68
N PHE A 145 6.33 0.24 -7.27
CA PHE A 145 6.88 1.33 -6.46
C PHE A 145 7.44 0.84 -5.11
N ILE A 146 6.69 0.00 -4.39
CA ILE A 146 7.12 -0.56 -3.10
C ILE A 146 8.34 -1.49 -3.29
N LEU A 147 8.31 -2.35 -4.30
CA LEU A 147 9.44 -3.23 -4.63
C LEU A 147 10.70 -2.42 -5.00
N PHE A 148 10.55 -1.36 -5.79
CA PHE A 148 11.66 -0.46 -6.12
C PHE A 148 12.25 0.19 -4.86
N LEU A 149 11.41 0.78 -4.01
CA LEU A 149 11.85 1.55 -2.86
C LEU A 149 12.48 0.68 -1.76
N PHE A 150 11.93 -0.51 -1.49
CA PHE A 150 12.39 -1.39 -0.41
C PHE A 150 13.32 -2.52 -0.90
N GLY A 151 13.18 -2.97 -2.15
CA GLY A 151 14.02 -3.98 -2.79
C GLY A 151 15.36 -3.42 -3.26
N GLY A 152 15.40 -2.16 -3.75
CA GLY A 152 16.64 -1.52 -4.21
C GLY A 152 17.74 -1.46 -3.14
N ARG A 153 17.38 -1.24 -1.87
CA ARG A 153 18.33 -1.27 -0.74
C ARG A 153 18.91 -2.65 -0.47
N ARG A 154 18.16 -3.74 -0.70
CA ARG A 154 18.64 -5.12 -0.52
C ARG A 154 19.61 -5.53 -1.62
N VAL A 155 19.34 -5.13 -2.87
CA VAL A 155 20.22 -5.35 -4.02
C VAL A 155 21.53 -4.58 -3.86
N VAL A 156 21.45 -3.30 -3.48
CA VAL A 156 22.63 -2.48 -3.17
C VAL A 156 23.42 -3.06 -1.99
N ALA A 157 22.77 -3.52 -0.92
CA ALA A 157 23.44 -4.19 0.19
C ALA A 157 24.08 -5.53 -0.23
N ALA A 158 23.47 -6.28 -1.16
CA ALA A 158 24.03 -7.51 -1.69
C ALA A 158 25.27 -7.25 -2.55
N LEU A 159 25.23 -6.22 -3.40
CA LEU A 159 26.38 -5.75 -4.19
C LEU A 159 27.52 -5.26 -3.29
N TRP A 160 27.24 -4.44 -2.29
CA TRP A 160 28.25 -3.99 -1.33
C TRP A 160 28.90 -5.13 -0.56
N ARG A 161 28.14 -6.16 -0.15
CA ARG A 161 28.70 -7.36 0.47
C ARG A 161 29.64 -8.13 -0.47
N ARG A 162 29.31 -8.22 -1.75
CA ARG A 162 30.15 -8.89 -2.77
C ARG A 162 31.45 -8.11 -3.02
N ILE A 163 31.37 -6.79 -3.12
CA ILE A 163 32.55 -5.93 -3.28
C ILE A 163 33.44 -5.98 -2.04
N ALA A 164 32.87 -5.86 -0.84
CA ALA A 164 33.64 -5.93 0.41
C ALA A 164 34.31 -7.30 0.63
N ALA A 165 33.68 -8.39 0.17
CA ALA A 165 34.29 -9.72 0.19
C ALA A 165 35.44 -9.85 -0.83
N ALA A 166 35.35 -9.19 -1.98
CA ALA A 166 36.39 -9.18 -3.00
C ALA A 166 37.61 -8.31 -2.66
N VAL A 167 37.44 -7.28 -1.80
CA VAL A 167 38.53 -6.38 -1.35
C VAL A 167 39.27 -6.90 -0.12
N ARG A 168 38.65 -7.77 0.70
CA ARG A 168 39.28 -8.34 1.90
C ARG A 168 40.54 -9.22 1.66
N PRO A 169 40.68 -9.99 0.55
CA PRO A 169 41.87 -10.81 0.34
C PRO A 169 43.14 -10.03 -0.02
N SER A 170 43.04 -8.80 -0.56
CA SER A 170 44.24 -8.05 -0.98
C SER A 170 45.04 -7.45 0.18
N ILE A 171 44.41 -7.14 1.32
CA ILE A 171 45.11 -6.57 2.48
C ILE A 171 45.85 -7.64 3.28
N ALA A 172 45.37 -8.89 3.27
CA ALA A 172 46.00 -9.98 4.01
C ALA A 172 47.32 -10.45 3.36
N GLU A 173 47.44 -10.36 2.03
CA GLU A 173 48.68 -10.71 1.31
C GLU A 173 49.76 -9.62 1.39
N GLU A 174 49.37 -8.35 1.55
CA GLU A 174 50.31 -7.21 1.63
C GLU A 174 50.95 -7.07 3.02
N THR A 175 50.26 -7.43 4.11
CA THR A 175 50.85 -7.47 5.46
C THR A 175 51.64 -8.73 5.77
N ALA A 176 51.65 -9.72 4.86
CA ALA A 176 52.38 -10.98 5.01
C ALA A 176 53.71 -11.02 4.24
N ARG A 177 54.11 -9.92 3.60
CA ARG A 177 55.43 -9.71 3.00
C ARG A 177 56.21 -8.66 3.78
#